data_AF-A0AA38CLH7-F1
#
_entry.id   AF-A0AA38CLH7-F1
#
_cell.length_a   1.000
_cell.length_b   1.000
_cell.length_c   1.000
_cell.angle_alpha   90.00
_cell.angle_beta   90.00
_cell.angle_gamma   90.00
#
_symmetry.space_group_name_H-M   'P 1'
#
loop_
_entity.id
_entity.type
_entity.pdbx_description
1 polymer ?
#
loop_
_entity_poly.entity_id
_entity_poly.type
_entity_poly.pdbx_seq_one_letter_code
_entity_poly.pdbx_strand_id
1 'polypeptide(L)'
;VEHVGGNMFDGIPSADAIFLKWILHNWDDEHCVTLLKKCYDAIPENGKVIIVEAIIESQGKLRPLQLSADMAMIFCTRGAKERTEEEFRALFEVSGF
;
A
#
# COMPACT_ATOMS: atom_id res chain seq x y z
N VAL A 1 7.25 -9.87 19.70
CA VAL A 1 7.52 -8.98 18.55
C VAL A 1 9.01 -8.98 18.33
N GLU A 2 9.45 -9.35 17.14
CA GLU A 2 10.85 -9.31 16.72
C GLU A 2 11.02 -8.11 15.78
N HIS A 3 12.10 -7.35 15.95
CA HIS A 3 12.39 -6.20 15.11
C HIS A 3 13.46 -6.59 14.08
N VAL A 4 13.10 -6.52 12.81
CA VAL A 4 13.99 -6.80 11.69
C VAL A 4 14.15 -5.53 10.86
N GLY A 5 15.37 -5.02 10.76
CA GLY A 5 15.69 -3.88 9.90
C GLY A 5 15.85 -4.32 8.45
N GLY A 6 15.46 -3.48 7.51
CA GLY A 6 15.60 -3.77 6.10
C GLY A 6 14.95 -2.71 5.21
N ASN A 7 14.94 -3.01 3.91
CA ASN A 7 14.28 -2.22 2.89
C ASN A 7 13.26 -3.09 2.17
N MET A 8 11.99 -2.69 2.23
CA MET A 8 10.88 -3.46 1.68
C MET A 8 10.93 -3.64 0.15
N PHE A 9 11.68 -2.80 -0.56
CA PHE A 9 11.90 -2.94 -2.01
C PHE A 9 12.99 -3.96 -2.35
N ASP A 10 13.89 -4.25 -1.41
CA ASP A 10 14.93 -5.26 -1.59
C ASP A 10 14.35 -6.66 -1.29
N GLY A 11 13.67 -6.80 -0.15
CA GLY A 11 12.98 -8.03 0.24
C GLY A 11 12.18 -7.92 1.53
N ILE A 12 11.24 -8.85 1.72
CA ILE A 12 10.38 -8.96 2.90
C ILE A 12 10.60 -10.35 3.52
N PRO A 13 10.79 -10.46 4.86
CA PRO A 13 10.89 -11.76 5.51
C PRO A 13 9.63 -12.61 5.30
N SER A 14 9.80 -13.91 5.10
CA SER A 14 8.67 -14.81 4.90
C SER A 14 7.73 -14.84 6.12
N ALA A 15 6.43 -14.79 5.87
CA ALA A 15 5.41 -14.80 6.91
C ALA A 15 4.08 -15.35 6.39
N ASP A 16 3.24 -15.88 7.29
CA ASP A 16 1.88 -16.33 6.94
C ASP A 16 0.98 -15.17 6.52
N ALA A 17 1.25 -13.97 7.05
CA ALA A 17 0.55 -12.76 6.67
C ALA A 17 1.48 -11.53 6.74
N ILE A 18 1.26 -10.59 5.83
CA ILE A 18 1.93 -9.29 5.82
C ILE A 18 0.89 -8.22 6.10
N PHE A 19 1.20 -7.29 7.01
CA PHE A 19 0.32 -6.18 7.37
C PHE A 19 0.96 -4.85 6.98
N LEU A 20 0.31 -4.11 6.08
CA LEU A 20 0.72 -2.79 5.64
C LEU A 20 -0.34 -1.77 6.05
N LYS A 21 0.06 -0.75 6.80
CA LYS A 21 -0.83 0.34 7.22
C LYS A 21 -0.20 1.67 6.85
N TRP A 22 -0.87 2.44 6.00
CA TRP A 22 -0.42 3.76 5.55
C TRP A 22 0.97 3.72 4.92
N ILE A 23 1.15 2.76 4.00
CA ILE A 23 2.39 2.54 3.27
C ILE A 23 2.21 2.86 1.79
N LEU A 24 1.17 2.31 1.14
CA LEU A 24 1.00 2.39 -0.31
C LEU A 24 0.68 3.81 -0.78
N HIS A 25 0.00 4.59 0.04
CA HIS A 25 -0.31 5.98 -0.30
C HIS A 25 0.93 6.89 -0.41
N ASN A 26 2.10 6.46 0.08
CA ASN A 26 3.35 7.21 0.01
C ASN A 26 4.05 7.10 -1.35
N TRP A 27 3.57 6.20 -2.20
CA TRP A 27 4.29 5.77 -3.40
C TRP A 27 3.39 5.86 -4.63
N ASP A 28 4.03 6.01 -5.78
CA ASP A 28 3.35 5.87 -7.07
C ASP A 28 2.98 4.41 -7.36
N ASP A 29 2.24 4.19 -8.45
CA ASP A 29 1.71 2.89 -8.81
C ASP A 29 2.82 1.87 -9.13
N GLU A 30 3.94 2.29 -9.74
CA GLU A 30 5.07 1.41 -10.08
C GLU A 30 5.76 0.87 -8.82
N HIS A 31 6.00 1.74 -7.84
CA HIS A 31 6.56 1.37 -6.56
C HIS A 31 5.59 0.51 -5.76
N CYS A 32 4.28 0.81 -5.78
CA CYS A 32 3.27 -0.02 -5.14
C CYS A 32 3.26 -1.44 -5.71
N VAL A 33 3.26 -1.60 -7.04
CA VAL A 33 3.32 -2.91 -7.69
C VAL A 33 4.61 -3.65 -7.30
N THR A 34 5.75 -2.95 -7.28
CA THR A 34 7.03 -3.54 -6.89
C THR A 34 6.97 -4.09 -5.46
N LEU A 35 6.46 -3.30 -4.51
CA LEU A 35 6.30 -3.70 -3.12
C LEU A 35 5.31 -4.86 -2.97
N LEU A 36 4.16 -4.80 -3.64
CA LEU A 36 3.14 -5.84 -3.56
C LEU A 36 3.64 -7.18 -4.11
N LYS A 37 4.43 -7.18 -5.20
CA LYS A 37 5.09 -8.40 -5.71
C LYS A 37 6.06 -9.00 -4.69
N LYS A 38 6.84 -8.17 -4.00
CA LYS A 38 7.70 -8.65 -2.89
C LYS A 38 6.88 -9.24 -1.74
N CYS A 39 5.70 -8.70 -1.47
CA CYS A 39 4.79 -9.27 -0.48
C CYS A 39 4.26 -10.62 -0.94
N TYR A 40 3.85 -10.72 -2.21
CA TYR A 40 3.37 -11.96 -2.83
C TYR A 40 4.42 -13.08 -2.75
N ASP A 41 5.68 -12.77 -3.08
CA ASP A 41 6.79 -13.73 -3.01
C ASP A 41 7.12 -14.17 -1.58
N ALA A 42 6.79 -13.36 -0.58
CA ALA A 42 7.13 -13.60 0.83
C ALA A 42 6.03 -14.35 1.61
N ILE A 43 4.86 -14.58 1.01
CA ILE A 43 3.76 -15.34 1.64
C ILE A 43 3.67 -16.76 1.06
N PRO A 44 3.20 -17.77 1.84
CA PRO A 44 2.86 -19.08 1.30
C PRO A 44 1.58 -19.01 0.43
N GLU A 45 1.26 -20.08 -0.29
CA GLU A 45 0.08 -20.17 -1.18
C GLU A 45 -1.26 -19.80 -0.50
N ASN A 46 -1.40 -20.11 0.79
CA ASN A 46 -2.59 -19.77 1.60
C ASN A 46 -2.37 -18.53 2.50
N GLY A 47 -1.31 -17.77 2.25
CA GLY A 47 -0.99 -16.56 2.98
C GLY A 47 -1.85 -15.37 2.55
N LYS A 48 -1.67 -14.23 3.22
CA LYS A 48 -2.46 -13.01 2.91
C LYS A 48 -1.68 -11.73 3.15
N VAL A 49 -1.96 -10.72 2.34
CA VAL A 49 -1.55 -9.35 2.59
C VAL A 49 -2.76 -8.55 3.07
N ILE A 50 -2.64 -7.91 4.23
CA ILE A 50 -3.69 -7.11 4.86
C ILE A 50 -3.27 -5.65 4.73
N ILE A 51 -4.07 -4.87 4.02
CA ILE A 51 -3.79 -3.48 3.68
C ILE A 51 -4.81 -2.59 4.37
N VAL A 52 -4.31 -1.58 5.10
CA VAL A 52 -5.12 -0.58 5.79
C VAL A 52 -4.73 0.80 5.26
N GLU A 53 -5.55 1.29 4.32
CA GLU A 53 -5.38 2.57 3.64
C GLU A 53 -6.69 3.38 3.64
N ALA A 54 -6.59 4.67 3.36
CA ALA A 54 -7.78 5.45 3.03
C ALA A 54 -8.25 5.09 1.62
N ILE A 55 -9.57 4.97 1.45
CA ILE A 55 -10.21 4.77 0.15
C ILE A 55 -10.94 6.06 -0.19
N ILE A 56 -10.60 6.66 -1.33
CA ILE A 56 -11.26 7.87 -1.81
C ILE A 56 -12.42 7.50 -2.73
N GLU A 57 -13.53 8.21 -2.61
CA GLU A 57 -14.68 8.05 -3.51
C GLU A 57 -14.41 8.76 -4.84
N SER A 58 -14.74 8.11 -5.96
CA SER A 58 -14.59 8.67 -7.30
C SER A 58 -15.42 9.94 -7.53
N GLN A 59 -16.47 10.16 -6.73
CA GLN A 59 -17.40 11.29 -6.83
C GLN A 59 -17.90 11.79 -5.46
N GLY A 60 -17.03 12.10 -4.50
CA GLY A 60 -17.53 12.51 -3.18
C GLY A 60 -16.53 13.15 -2.24
N LYS A 61 -16.96 14.24 -1.58
CA LYS A 61 -16.18 15.09 -0.66
C LYS A 61 -15.35 14.26 0.33
N LEU A 62 -14.03 14.34 0.19
CA LEU A 62 -13.12 13.88 1.25
C LEU A 62 -13.49 14.59 2.57
N ARG A 63 -13.64 13.82 3.64
CA ARG A 63 -13.94 14.39 4.97
C ARG A 63 -12.79 15.36 5.33
N PRO A 64 -13.08 16.60 5.77
CA PRO A 64 -12.06 17.67 5.85
C PRO A 64 -10.79 17.31 6.63
N LEU A 65 -10.91 16.49 7.67
CA LEU A 65 -9.79 16.07 8.51
C LEU A 65 -8.87 15.05 7.80
N GLN A 66 -9.45 14.09 7.06
CA GLN A 66 -8.68 13.16 6.22
C GLN A 66 -8.01 13.93 5.08
N LEU A 67 -8.77 14.77 4.37
CA LEU A 67 -8.25 15.62 3.30
C LEU A 67 -7.05 16.48 3.76
N SER A 68 -7.07 17.00 4.99
CA SER A 68 -5.97 17.82 5.52
C SER A 68 -4.69 17.05 5.82
N ALA A 69 -4.80 15.82 6.35
CA ALA A 69 -3.65 14.95 6.60
C ALA A 69 -3.11 14.37 5.28
N ASP A 70 -4.00 13.97 4.39
CA ASP A 70 -3.68 13.39 3.08
C ASP A 70 -3.05 14.44 2.16
N MET A 71 -3.54 15.70 2.16
CA MET A 71 -2.86 16.79 1.46
C MET A 71 -1.46 17.04 2.01
N ALA A 72 -1.27 17.07 3.33
CA ALA A 72 0.06 17.27 3.91
C ALA A 72 1.05 16.18 3.47
N MET A 73 0.59 14.92 3.36
CA MET A 73 1.39 13.80 2.86
C MET A 73 1.67 13.90 1.34
N ILE A 74 0.66 14.18 0.52
CA ILE A 74 0.80 14.36 -0.93
C ILE A 74 1.76 15.52 -1.27
N PHE A 75 1.69 16.62 -0.51
CA PHE A 75 2.58 17.77 -0.72
C PHE A 75 4.04 17.49 -0.32
N CYS A 76 4.27 16.62 0.66
CA CYS A 76 5.61 16.34 1.17
C CYS A 76 6.32 15.16 0.48
N THR A 77 5.59 14.23 -0.13
CA THR A 77 6.16 13.00 -0.72
C THR A 77 5.88 12.94 -2.23
N ARG A 78 6.93 13.02 -3.05
CA ARG A 78 6.82 12.87 -4.50
C ARG A 78 6.25 11.50 -4.85
N GLY A 79 5.17 11.49 -5.63
CA GLY A 79 4.50 10.26 -6.08
C GLY A 79 3.43 9.74 -5.12
N ALA A 80 3.26 10.35 -3.94
CA ALA A 80 2.19 9.99 -3.02
C ALA A 80 0.81 10.21 -3.65
N LYS A 81 -0.06 9.21 -3.47
CA LYS A 81 -1.35 9.12 -4.13
C LYS A 81 -2.33 8.36 -3.25
N GLU A 82 -3.39 9.03 -2.83
CA GLU A 82 -4.59 8.36 -2.33
C GLU A 82 -5.34 7.73 -3.51
N ARG A 83 -5.94 6.56 -3.28
CA ARG A 83 -6.48 5.71 -4.36
C ARG A 83 -7.93 5.31 -4.11
N THR A 84 -8.68 5.15 -5.18
CA THR A 84 -10.01 4.54 -5.10
C THR A 84 -9.89 3.03 -4.88
N GLU A 85 -11.00 2.38 -4.52
CA GLU A 85 -11.02 0.93 -4.39
C GLU A 85 -10.65 0.23 -5.71
N GLU A 86 -11.11 0.77 -6.85
CA GLU A 86 -10.81 0.23 -8.18
C GLU A 86 -9.33 0.35 -8.54
N GLU A 87 -8.69 1.47 -8.19
CA GLU A 87 -7.25 1.64 -8.39
C GLU A 87 -6.45 0.65 -7.54
N PHE A 88 -6.84 0.43 -6.27
CA PHE A 88 -6.21 -0.60 -5.43
C PHE A 88 -6.39 -2.00 -6.01
N ARG A 89 -7.60 -2.36 -6.49
CA ARG A 89 -7.85 -3.65 -7.14
C ARG A 89 -6.92 -3.86 -8.34
N ALA A 90 -6.75 -2.84 -9.19
CA ALA A 90 -5.85 -2.93 -10.33
C ALA A 90 -4.39 -3.17 -9.91
N LEU A 91 -3.92 -2.53 -8.83
CA LEU A 91 -2.58 -2.79 -8.28
C LEU A 91 -2.42 -4.24 -7.81
N PHE A 92 -3.44 -4.79 -7.15
CA PHE A 92 -3.42 -6.16 -6.62
C PHE A 92 -3.36 -7.19 -7.75
N GLU A 93 -4.21 -7.04 -8.77
CA GLU A 93 -4.24 -7.92 -9.95
C GLU A 93 -2.88 -7.93 -10.68
N VAL A 94 -2.29 -6.76 -10.91
CA VAL A 94 -0.97 -6.64 -11.58
C VAL A 94 0.17 -7.23 -10.73
N SER A 95 -0.03 -7.33 -9.42
CA SER A 95 0.95 -7.85 -8.48
C SER A 95 0.82 -9.34 -8.18
N GLY A 96 -0.23 -10.00 -8.72
CA GLY A 96 -0.45 -11.44 -8.62
C GLY A 96 -1.52 -11.87 -7.60
N PHE A 97 -2.26 -10.94 -7.01
CA PHE A 97 -3.35 -11.21 -6.06
C PHE A 97 -4.73 -11.30 -6.73
#